data_AF-A0A4P6WV03-F1
#
_entry.id   AF-A0A4P6WV03-F1
#
_cell.length_a   1.000
_cell.length_b   1.000
_cell.length_c   1.000
_cell.angle_alpha   90.00
_cell.angle_beta   90.00
_cell.angle_gamma   90.00
#
_symmetry.space_group_name_H-M   'P 1'
#
loop_
_entity.id
_entity.type
_entity.pdbx_description
1 polymer ?
#
loop_
_entity_poly.entity_id
_entity_poly.type
_entity_poly.pdbx_seq_one_letter_code
_entity_poly.pdbx_strand_id
1 'polypeptide(L)' 'MLLSQELKKWAISNGFKPLWNSTRDYMIYNTINITGKSTDDALTQLGQIFISEHYGLVIKLYEKNNVLVIDAQ' A
#
# COMPACT_ATOMS: atom_id res chain seq x y z
N MET A 1 -14.25 -4.76 1.09
CA MET A 1 -13.06 -5.06 1.92
C MET A 1 -12.37 -3.74 2.21
N LEU A 2 -11.64 -3.60 3.32
CA LEU A 2 -10.92 -2.34 3.58
C LEU A 2 -9.57 -2.33 2.88
N LEU A 3 -9.20 -1.19 2.30
CA LEU A 3 -7.93 -0.96 1.63
C LEU A 3 -6.77 -1.23 2.59
N SER A 4 -6.84 -0.72 3.82
CA SER A 4 -5.80 -0.95 4.83
C SER A 4 -5.59 -2.43 5.13
N GLN A 5 -6.65 -3.24 5.14
CA GLN A 5 -6.58 -4.66 5.43
C GLN A 5 -5.91 -5.42 4.29
N GLU A 6 -6.26 -5.09 3.05
CA GLU A 6 -5.68 -5.74 1.88
C GLU A 6 -4.20 -5.40 1.71
N LEU A 7 -3.84 -4.13 1.87
CA LEU A 7 -2.44 -3.69 1.84
C LEU A 7 -1.64 -4.26 3.00
N LYS A 8 -2.23 -4.39 4.18
CA LYS A 8 -1.59 -5.06 5.33
C LYS A 8 -1.26 -6.51 5.00
N LYS A 9 -2.19 -7.26 4.39
CA LYS A 9 -1.95 -8.65 3.97
C LYS A 9 -0.82 -8.73 2.95
N TRP A 10 -0.89 -7.91 1.91
CA TRP A 10 0.15 -7.86 0.87
C TRP A 10 1.53 -7.48 1.44
N ALA A 11 1.59 -6.49 2.31
CA ALA A 11 2.84 -6.07 2.93
C ALA A 11 3.47 -7.20 3.76
N ILE A 12 2.66 -7.87 4.59
CA ILE A 12 3.12 -9.00 5.42
C ILE A 12 3.56 -10.17 4.56
N SER A 13 2.85 -10.50 3.47
CA SER A 13 3.24 -11.60 2.57
C SER A 13 4.57 -11.32 1.85
N ASN A 14 4.95 -10.05 1.71
CA ASN A 14 6.23 -9.63 1.13
C ASN A 14 7.30 -9.32 2.21
N GLY A 15 7.04 -9.65 3.48
CA GLY A 15 8.00 -9.51 4.58
C GLY A 15 8.10 -8.11 5.19
N PHE A 16 7.28 -7.15 4.74
CA PHE A 16 7.25 -5.79 5.27
C PHE A 16 6.46 -5.71 6.57
N LYS A 17 6.78 -4.69 7.39
CA LYS A 17 5.99 -4.26 8.53
C LYS A 17 5.08 -3.12 8.09
N PRO A 18 3.78 -3.37 7.84
CA PRO A 18 2.87 -2.31 7.41
C PRO A 18 2.55 -1.36 8.56
N LEU A 19 2.55 -0.07 8.27
CA LEU A 19 2.06 0.99 9.14
C LEU A 19 1.02 1.80 8.37
N TRP A 20 -0.24 1.72 8.81
CA TRP A 20 -1.30 2.57 8.30
C TRP A 20 -1.35 3.86 9.11
N ASN A 21 -0.97 4.97 8.48
CA ASN A 21 -0.91 6.30 9.09
C ASN A 21 -1.88 7.25 8.38
N SER A 22 -3.13 6.83 8.28
CA SER A 22 -4.25 7.64 7.82
C SER A 22 -5.41 7.50 8.80
N THR A 23 -6.10 8.61 9.08
CA THR A 23 -7.32 8.62 9.89
C THR A 23 -8.54 8.08 9.13
N ARG A 24 -8.41 7.93 7.81
CA ARG A 24 -9.44 7.40 6.91
C ARG A 24 -9.01 6.07 6.32
N ASP A 25 -9.98 5.24 5.98
CA ASP A 25 -9.80 3.99 5.24
C ASP A 25 -10.85 3.93 4.13
N TYR A 26 -10.62 3.06 3.15
CA TYR A 26 -11.38 3.03 1.91
C TYR A 26 -11.96 1.64 1.67
N MET A 27 -13.22 1.62 1.24
CA MET A 27 -13.86 0.38 0.80
C MET A 27 -13.39 0.07 -0.62
N ILE A 28 -12.74 -1.09 -0.81
CA ILE A 28 -12.39 -1.62 -2.12
C ILE A 28 -13.32 -2.78 -2.48
N TYR A 29 -13.68 -2.83 -3.77
CA TYR A 29 -14.56 -3.84 -4.35
C TYR A 29 -13.81 -4.91 -5.14
N ASN A 30 -12.54 -4.64 -5.48
CA ASN A 30 -11.65 -5.55 -6.20
C ASN A 30 -10.38 -5.80 -5.39
N THR A 31 -9.79 -6.98 -5.56
CA THR A 31 -8.46 -7.32 -5.05
C THR A 31 -7.41 -6.44 -5.73
N ILE A 32 -6.44 -5.94 -4.96
CA ILE A 32 -5.32 -5.18 -5.51
C ILE A 32 -4.30 -6.19 -6.05
N ASN A 33 -4.32 -6.38 -7.37
CA ASN A 33 -3.38 -7.26 -8.04
C ASN A 33 -2.08 -6.51 -8.35
N ILE A 34 -1.05 -6.77 -7.56
CA ILE A 34 0.28 -6.20 -7.74
C ILE A 34 1.13 -7.23 -8.49
N THR A 35 1.55 -6.91 -9.71
CA THR A 35 2.19 -7.87 -10.65
C THR A 35 3.66 -7.54 -10.94
N GLY A 36 4.30 -6.72 -10.09
CA GLY A 36 5.69 -6.31 -10.23
C GLY A 36 6.71 -7.43 -9.99
N LYS A 37 7.87 -7.36 -10.67
CA LYS A 37 8.99 -8.30 -10.47
C LYS A 37 9.92 -7.86 -9.34
N SER A 38 9.93 -6.55 -9.03
CA SER A 38 10.67 -5.96 -7.93
C SER A 38 9.74 -5.27 -6.93
N THR A 39 10.25 -5.03 -5.72
CA THR A 39 9.55 -4.21 -4.72
C THR A 39 9.25 -2.81 -5.24
N ASP A 40 10.19 -2.18 -5.95
CA ASP A 40 10.02 -0.83 -6.49
C ASP A 40 8.88 -0.76 -7.53
N ASP A 41 8.78 -1.76 -8.41
CA ASP A 41 7.66 -1.88 -9.35
C ASP A 41 6.32 -1.97 -8.62
N ALA A 42 6.28 -2.77 -7.55
CA ALA A 42 5.09 -2.96 -6.74
C ALA A 42 4.66 -1.65 -6.03
N LEU A 43 5.61 -0.90 -5.48
CA LEU A 43 5.35 0.38 -4.84
C LEU A 43 4.88 1.43 -5.85
N THR A 44 5.45 1.42 -7.06
CA THR A 44 5.04 2.30 -8.16
C THR A 44 3.61 2.02 -8.60
N GLN A 45 3.25 0.75 -8.80
CA GLN A 45 1.88 0.34 -9.13
C GLN A 45 0.88 0.75 -8.04
N LEU A 46 1.23 0.55 -6.77
CA LEU A 46 0.41 0.99 -5.64
C LEU A 46 0.19 2.50 -5.61
N GLY A 47 1.26 3.28 -5.85
CA GLY A 47 1.17 4.73 -5.96
C GLY A 47 0.23 5.17 -7.08
N GLN A 48 0.31 4.52 -8.25
CA GLN A 48 -0.59 4.80 -9.37
C GLN A 48 -2.06 4.50 -9.05
N ILE A 49 -2.34 3.39 -8.36
CA ILE A 49 -3.70 3.05 -7.91
C ILE A 49 -4.23 4.14 -6.97
N PHE A 50 -3.42 4.61 -6.02
CA PHE A 50 -3.86 5.63 -5.06
C PHE A 50 -4.19 6.97 -5.73
N ILE A 51 -3.45 7.32 -6.79
CA ILE A 51 -3.73 8.51 -7.59
C ILE A 51 -5.01 8.32 -8.42
N SER A 52 -5.14 7.19 -9.11
CA SER A 52 -6.28 6.87 -10.00
C SER A 52 -7.61 6.84 -9.25
N GLU A 53 -7.61 6.28 -8.04
CA GLU A 53 -8.82 6.16 -7.20
C GLU A 53 -9.03 7.39 -6.29
N HIS A 54 -8.18 8.42 -6.42
CA HIS A 54 -8.23 9.65 -5.61
C HIS A 54 -8.24 9.41 -4.09
N TYR A 55 -7.50 8.40 -3.61
CA TYR A 55 -7.45 8.09 -2.18
C TYR A 55 -6.70 9.13 -1.35
N GLY A 56 -5.89 10.01 -1.97
CA GLY A 56 -5.06 10.97 -1.23
C GLY A 56 -4.09 10.26 -0.28
N LEU A 57 -3.55 9.13 -0.72
CA LEU A 57 -2.60 8.32 0.04
C LEU A 57 -1.24 8.31 -0.65
N VAL A 58 -0.17 8.19 0.15
CA VAL A 58 1.21 7.98 -0.34
C VAL A 58 1.78 6.75 0.34
N ILE A 59 2.56 5.98 -0.42
CA ILE A 59 3.29 4.82 0.07
C ILE A 59 4.78 5.10 0.15
N LYS A 60 5.42 4.72 1.27
CA LYS A 60 6.86 4.89 1.50
C LYS A 60 7.45 3.62 2.10
N LEU A 61 8.58 3.16 1.57
CA LEU A 61 9.34 2.05 2.14
C LEU A 61 10.57 2.58 2.88
N TYR A 62 10.67 2.25 4.16
CA TYR A 62 11.85 2.48 4.97
C TYR A 62 12.70 1.21 4.99
N GLU A 63 13.58 1.06 4.01
CA GLU A 63 14.36 -0.16 3.75
C GLU A 63 15.15 -0.64 4.98
N LYS A 64 15.77 0.29 5.73
CA LYS A 64 16.59 -0.03 6.92
C LYS A 64 15.85 -0.91 7.95
N ASN A 65 14.54 -0.70 8.10
CA ASN A 65 13.72 -1.39 9.11
C ASN A 65 12.63 -2.28 8.49
N ASN A 66 12.60 -2.36 7.15
CA ASN A 66 11.58 -3.02 6.34
C ASN A 66 10.15 -2.58 6.68
N VAL A 67 9.95 -1.28 6.96
CA VAL A 67 8.64 -0.71 7.33
C VAL A 67 8.02 -0.06 6.10
N LEU A 68 6.79 -0.46 5.78
CA LEU A 68 6.00 0.12 4.70
C LEU A 68 4.93 1.05 5.31
N VAL A 69 5.08 2.35 5.10
CA VAL A 69 4.15 3.35 5.63
C VAL A 69 3.18 3.78 4.53
N ILE A 70 1.89 3.79 4.86
CA ILE A 70 0.84 4.38 4.04
C ILE A 70 0.33 5.62 4.78
N ASP A 71 0.67 6.79 4.28
CA ASP A 71 0.30 8.10 4.86
C ASP A 71 -0.88 8.70 4.10
N ALA A 72 -1.75 9.43 4.80
CA ALA A 72 -2.61 10.41 4.14
C ALA A 72 -1.78 11.63 3.69
N GLN A 73 -2.08 12.16 2.51
CA GLN A 73 -1.56 13.46 2.04
C GLN A 73 -2.14 14.62 2.84
#